data_AF-A0A077R137-F1
#
_entry.id   AF-A0A077R137-F1
#
_cell.length_a   1.000
_cell.length_b   1.000
_cell.length_c   1.000
_cell.angle_alpha   90.00
_cell.angle_beta   90.00
_cell.angle_gamma   90.00
#
_symmetry.space_group_name_H-M   'P 1'
#
loop_
_entity.id
_entity.type
_entity.pdbx_description
1 polymer ?
#
loop_
_entity_poly.entity_id
_entity_poly.type
_entity_poly.pdbx_seq_one_letter_code
_entity_poly.pdbx_strand_id
1 'polypeptide(L)'
;MTFKAALLPFALQLLASSAALASPTPVAKMELWKAAVDCTNSTDASTPSSTANAVAVAAQQTPGFVNNGTIGSYACLYQSQSEDSQLIFGAGSTVPGSQCPDALPAVYPNNRIELRAPDDSIRATFQPYGSGITELWVKDRWGGWRDVVLGFDNTTNWATDPIHPNFGPIVGRYANRIKNGTFALNGETYHIPKNENNLDSLHGGNIGYDRSSYTISSLSSNELLLEHIDPDGFQGFPGQVNTFTRFTLAENATWHIELNATASKETPILLSSHVYWNLAAFNESASILDHVLHMPYADKYVETDTILIPTGPLPSVDNTPYDFQTPTAFNKNFNDTLGVCGYECKGWDSCFIMSDPPGYDISKPAVEMYSPKSGIKLSVATNQPAVQVYTCPGVNNPAKGSIPRKQVHGGKVGNDIGEVVYDNYECVVLEMEDYIDGINQPGWGRNQIYGPDRPYLWKSTYTFSHVDEQGNPM
;
A
#
# COMPACT_ATOMS: atom_id res chain seq x y z
N MET A 1 7.58 -13.01 81.58
CA MET A 1 8.58 -13.63 80.69
C MET A 1 8.23 -13.19 79.27
N THR A 2 8.85 -12.14 78.73
CA THR A 2 10.11 -12.15 77.94
C THR A 2 10.02 -13.10 76.74
N PHE A 3 10.33 -12.76 75.48
CA PHE A 3 11.17 -11.71 74.91
C PHE A 3 11.01 -11.72 73.36
N LYS A 4 11.11 -10.52 72.77
CA LYS A 4 11.95 -10.12 71.63
C LYS A 4 11.94 -10.85 70.26
N ALA A 5 11.84 -9.96 69.26
CA ALA A 5 12.46 -9.99 67.94
C ALA A 5 13.97 -10.33 67.92
N ALA A 6 14.44 -10.87 66.79
CA ALA A 6 15.83 -10.87 66.32
C ALA A 6 15.79 -11.11 64.79
N LEU A 7 16.19 -10.14 63.94
CA LEU A 7 17.55 -9.77 63.51
C LEU A 7 18.04 -10.56 62.28
N LEU A 8 18.26 -9.79 61.20
CA LEU A 8 19.03 -10.08 59.97
C LEU A 8 20.47 -10.57 60.27
N PRO A 9 21.17 -11.25 59.32
CA PRO A 9 22.12 -10.49 58.49
C PRO A 9 22.42 -11.01 57.06
N PHE A 10 22.88 -10.04 56.26
CA PHE A 10 23.75 -10.08 55.07
C PHE A 10 24.50 -11.39 54.74
N ALA A 11 24.43 -11.80 53.46
CA ALA A 11 25.58 -12.34 52.73
C ALA A 11 25.48 -12.01 51.23
N LEU A 12 26.42 -11.19 50.79
CA LEU A 12 26.71 -10.79 49.42
C LEU A 12 27.47 -11.93 48.73
N GLN A 13 27.02 -12.42 47.58
CA GLN A 13 27.89 -13.16 46.65
C GLN A 13 27.45 -12.94 45.20
N LEU A 14 28.28 -12.17 44.49
CA LEU A 14 28.36 -12.11 43.04
C LEU A 14 28.59 -13.51 42.49
N LEU A 15 27.73 -13.94 41.56
CA LEU A 15 28.10 -14.87 40.51
C LEU A 15 27.58 -14.32 39.19
N ALA A 16 28.52 -13.75 38.44
CA ALA A 16 28.39 -13.49 37.02
C ALA A 16 28.22 -14.84 36.31
N SER A 17 27.07 -15.04 35.66
CA SER A 17 26.90 -16.07 34.64
C SER A 17 26.53 -15.38 33.35
N SER A 18 27.58 -15.08 32.58
CA SER A 18 27.55 -14.81 31.15
C SER A 18 26.91 -16.00 30.42
N ALA A 19 25.64 -15.88 30.07
CA ALA A 19 25.01 -16.71 29.05
C ALA A 19 25.12 -15.98 27.72
N ALA A 20 25.82 -16.62 26.79
CA ALA A 20 26.16 -16.10 25.47
C ALA A 20 24.90 -15.69 24.69
N LEU A 21 24.88 -14.43 24.25
CA LEU A 21 24.00 -13.94 23.20
C LEU A 21 24.27 -14.77 21.93
N ALA A 22 23.23 -15.42 21.42
CA ALA A 22 23.26 -16.00 20.09
C ALA A 22 23.58 -14.87 19.09
N SER A 23 24.66 -15.06 18.34
CA SER A 23 25.14 -14.13 17.33
C SER A 23 24.06 -13.96 16.25
N PRO A 24 23.76 -12.73 15.80
CA PRO A 24 22.90 -12.55 14.64
C PRO A 24 23.59 -13.15 13.42
N THR A 25 22.89 -14.04 12.74
CA THR A 25 23.22 -14.58 11.43
C THR A 25 23.55 -13.40 10.50
N PRO A 26 24.67 -13.43 9.74
CA PRO A 26 25.01 -12.32 8.86
C PRO A 26 23.92 -12.17 7.78
N VAL A 27 23.26 -11.02 7.80
CA VAL A 27 22.38 -10.57 6.71
C VAL A 27 23.25 -10.52 5.45
N ALA A 28 22.89 -11.32 4.45
CA ALA A 28 23.51 -11.27 3.14
C ALA A 28 23.39 -9.83 2.61
N LYS A 29 24.51 -9.26 2.15
CA LYS A 29 24.51 -7.98 1.44
C LYS A 29 23.59 -8.10 0.23
N MET A 30 22.39 -7.52 0.34
CA MET A 30 21.45 -7.40 -0.76
C MET A 30 21.78 -6.12 -1.51
N GLU A 31 22.03 -6.22 -2.81
CA GLU A 31 22.35 -5.08 -3.66
C GLU A 31 21.15 -4.12 -3.71
N LEU A 32 21.25 -3.02 -2.94
CA LEU A 32 20.50 -1.81 -3.23
C LEU A 32 20.99 -1.30 -4.58
N TRP A 33 20.09 -1.13 -5.54
CA TRP A 33 20.43 -0.66 -6.89
C TRP A 33 20.97 0.78 -6.84
N LYS A 34 22.30 0.92 -6.78
CA LYS A 34 23.03 2.17 -7.04
C LYS A 34 24.25 1.84 -7.90
N ALA A 35 24.16 2.11 -9.20
CA ALA A 35 25.32 2.14 -10.07
C ALA A 35 26.19 3.37 -9.71
N ALA A 36 27.47 3.12 -9.45
CA ALA A 36 28.47 4.10 -9.08
C ALA A 36 28.85 5.03 -10.24
N VAL A 37 29.07 6.32 -9.96
CA VAL A 37 29.77 7.26 -10.84
C VAL A 37 30.93 7.84 -10.03
N ASP A 38 32.15 7.44 -10.40
CA ASP A 38 33.39 7.93 -9.81
C ASP A 38 34.06 8.91 -10.79
N CYS A 39 34.47 10.07 -10.28
CA CYS A 39 35.04 11.18 -11.04
C CYS A 39 36.55 11.26 -10.80
N THR A 40 37.39 11.14 -11.85
CA THR A 40 38.75 11.71 -11.87
C THR A 40 39.19 12.10 -13.29
N ASN A 41 39.55 13.37 -13.47
CA ASN A 41 40.17 13.98 -14.66
C ASN A 41 41.71 13.95 -14.56
N SER A 42 42.41 13.83 -15.71
CA SER A 42 43.50 14.76 -16.10
C SER A 42 44.06 14.53 -17.52
N THR A 43 43.87 15.53 -18.41
CA THR A 43 44.85 16.24 -19.30
C THR A 43 45.85 15.45 -20.16
N ASP A 44 45.78 15.53 -21.50
CA ASP A 44 46.48 16.45 -22.44
C ASP A 44 47.71 15.76 -23.11
N ALA A 45 48.17 16.01 -24.34
CA ALA A 45 47.75 16.73 -25.54
C ALA A 45 48.74 16.39 -26.68
N SER A 46 48.31 16.49 -27.96
CA SER A 46 49.02 17.08 -29.13
C SER A 46 48.70 16.43 -30.50
N THR A 47 48.70 17.27 -31.52
CA THR A 47 47.92 17.37 -32.78
C THR A 47 48.79 17.17 -34.06
N PRO A 48 48.35 17.43 -35.32
CA PRO A 48 47.01 17.40 -35.98
C PRO A 48 46.98 16.80 -37.43
N SER A 49 45.78 16.56 -38.02
CA SER A 49 45.32 17.19 -39.30
C SER A 49 43.93 16.72 -39.82
N SER A 50 43.05 17.71 -40.10
CA SER A 50 41.89 17.77 -41.05
C SER A 50 40.67 16.85 -40.76
N THR A 51 39.39 17.27 -40.72
CA THR A 51 38.62 18.34 -41.40
C THR A 51 37.33 18.74 -40.64
N ALA A 52 36.91 20.00 -40.81
CA ALA A 52 35.54 20.58 -40.80
C ALA A 52 34.64 20.64 -39.51
N ASN A 53 34.81 21.75 -38.78
CA ASN A 53 33.83 22.68 -38.15
C ASN A 53 32.40 22.23 -37.77
N ALA A 54 32.11 22.24 -36.47
CA ALA A 54 31.00 23.00 -35.87
C ALA A 54 31.27 23.23 -34.36
N VAL A 55 30.98 24.44 -33.89
CA VAL A 55 31.32 25.00 -32.57
C VAL A 55 30.55 24.29 -31.45
N ALA A 56 31.26 23.64 -30.52
CA ALA A 56 30.71 23.19 -29.25
C ALA A 56 31.12 24.19 -28.16
N VAL A 57 30.16 24.98 -27.70
CA VAL A 57 30.28 25.81 -26.50
C VAL A 57 30.15 24.89 -25.29
N ALA A 58 31.11 24.97 -24.38
CA ALA A 58 31.10 24.25 -23.11
C ALA A 58 29.87 24.63 -22.27
N ALA A 59 29.23 23.63 -21.66
CA ALA A 59 28.30 23.82 -20.55
C ALA A 59 28.72 22.89 -19.40
N GLN A 60 29.29 23.48 -18.35
CA GLN A 60 29.40 22.87 -17.04
C GLN A 60 28.54 23.70 -16.07
N GLN A 61 27.88 23.00 -15.13
CA GLN A 61 27.04 23.42 -14.00
C GLN A 61 25.50 23.28 -14.16
N THR A 62 24.96 22.27 -13.46
CA THR A 62 23.58 22.03 -12.96
C THR A 62 23.03 23.23 -12.16
N PRO A 63 21.71 23.49 -11.97
CA PRO A 63 20.62 22.53 -11.66
C PRO A 63 19.23 22.85 -12.29
N GLY A 64 18.36 21.85 -12.42
CA GLY A 64 16.94 22.08 -12.74
C GLY A 64 16.36 21.04 -13.69
N PHE A 65 15.27 20.44 -13.23
CA PHE A 65 14.40 19.53 -13.97
C PHE A 65 14.11 19.99 -15.41
N VAL A 66 14.23 19.07 -16.36
CA VAL A 66 13.45 19.11 -17.60
C VAL A 66 12.89 17.71 -17.83
N ASN A 67 11.60 17.56 -17.54
CA ASN A 67 10.81 16.41 -17.96
C ASN A 67 10.74 16.43 -19.49
N ASN A 68 11.59 15.65 -20.15
CA ASN A 68 11.70 15.62 -21.61
C ASN A 68 10.60 14.77 -22.26
N GLY A 69 9.34 15.19 -22.06
CA GLY A 69 8.25 14.97 -23.02
C GLY A 69 8.02 13.55 -23.54
N THR A 70 8.39 12.50 -22.79
CA THR A 70 8.24 11.12 -23.27
C THR A 70 7.76 10.19 -22.16
N ILE A 71 6.45 10.23 -21.89
CA ILE A 71 5.68 9.02 -21.57
C ILE A 71 4.44 9.08 -22.44
N GLY A 72 4.36 8.10 -23.35
CA GLY A 72 3.40 8.06 -24.44
C GLY A 72 1.96 7.99 -23.94
N SER A 73 1.09 8.68 -24.67
CA SER A 73 -0.32 8.34 -24.77
C SER A 73 -0.46 6.89 -25.23
N TYR A 74 -1.22 6.08 -24.50
CA TYR A 74 -1.89 4.92 -25.09
C TYR A 74 -3.36 4.93 -24.70
N ALA A 75 -4.20 5.14 -25.70
CA ALA A 75 -5.51 4.50 -25.77
C ALA A 75 -5.67 4.01 -27.20
N CYS A 76 -5.61 2.70 -27.40
CA CYS A 76 -6.24 2.04 -28.53
C CYS A 76 -7.15 0.95 -27.97
N LEU A 77 -8.36 1.34 -27.57
CA LEU A 77 -9.45 0.40 -27.45
C LEU A 77 -9.90 0.05 -28.87
N TYR A 78 -9.53 -1.14 -29.34
CA TYR A 78 -10.17 -1.70 -30.52
C TYR A 78 -11.56 -2.21 -30.14
N GLN A 79 -12.57 -1.80 -30.92
CA GLN A 79 -13.81 -2.55 -31.06
C GLN A 79 -13.55 -3.73 -32.00
N SER A 80 -12.96 -4.81 -31.50
CA SER A 80 -13.25 -6.17 -31.99
C SER A 80 -12.49 -7.19 -31.14
N GLN A 81 -13.23 -8.08 -30.48
CA GLN A 81 -12.69 -9.36 -30.08
C GLN A 81 -12.48 -10.21 -31.34
N SER A 82 -11.27 -10.20 -31.91
CA SER A 82 -10.71 -11.29 -32.73
C SER A 82 -9.32 -10.91 -33.24
N GLU A 83 -8.39 -11.84 -33.01
CA GLU A 83 -7.15 -12.11 -33.76
C GLU A 83 -5.94 -11.15 -33.60
N ASP A 84 -4.86 -11.76 -33.06
CA ASP A 84 -3.44 -11.63 -33.38
C ASP A 84 -2.74 -10.26 -33.41
N SER A 85 -2.08 -9.96 -32.28
CA SER A 85 -0.66 -9.60 -32.12
C SER A 85 0.08 -8.72 -33.15
N GLN A 86 0.53 -7.55 -32.63
CA GLN A 86 1.82 -6.85 -32.82
C GLN A 86 2.15 -6.12 -34.15
N LEU A 87 2.48 -4.81 -34.07
CA LEU A 87 3.82 -4.21 -34.34
C LEU A 87 3.83 -2.65 -34.49
N ILE A 88 4.78 -2.04 -33.74
CA ILE A 88 5.70 -0.88 -33.94
C ILE A 88 5.31 0.31 -34.86
N PHE A 89 5.43 1.54 -34.33
CA PHE A 89 5.83 2.73 -35.12
C PHE A 89 6.83 3.63 -34.38
N GLY A 90 7.92 3.95 -35.08
CA GLY A 90 8.85 5.04 -34.74
C GLY A 90 8.33 6.41 -35.18
N ALA A 91 8.90 7.47 -34.63
CA ALA A 91 8.47 8.85 -34.82
C ALA A 91 8.44 9.25 -36.32
N GLY A 92 7.25 9.45 -36.87
CA GLY A 92 7.05 10.05 -38.20
C GLY A 92 5.98 9.44 -39.11
N SER A 93 5.25 8.38 -38.73
CA SER A 93 4.21 7.79 -39.58
C SER A 93 2.82 8.36 -39.23
N THR A 94 2.19 9.09 -40.16
CA THR A 94 0.75 9.39 -40.13
C THR A 94 0.02 8.47 -41.10
N VAL A 95 -0.78 7.54 -40.60
CA VAL A 95 -1.73 6.76 -41.42
C VAL A 95 -2.98 7.62 -41.67
N PRO A 96 -3.39 7.85 -42.92
CA PRO A 96 -4.65 8.54 -43.22
C PRO A 96 -5.84 7.67 -42.77
N GLY A 97 -6.63 8.16 -41.81
CA GLY A 97 -7.82 7.48 -41.30
C GLY A 97 -7.86 7.28 -39.77
N SER A 98 -6.77 7.51 -39.05
CA SER A 98 -6.74 7.48 -37.58
C SER A 98 -6.85 8.90 -37.00
N GLN A 99 -8.05 9.48 -37.02
CA GLN A 99 -8.33 10.58 -36.09
C GLN A 99 -8.81 9.95 -34.78
N CYS A 100 -7.99 10.03 -33.73
CA CYS A 100 -8.34 9.71 -32.36
C CYS A 100 -8.78 11.00 -31.68
N PRO A 101 -10.09 11.26 -31.48
CA PRO A 101 -10.55 12.54 -30.95
C PRO A 101 -10.42 12.64 -29.42
N ASP A 102 -10.19 11.53 -28.70
CA ASP A 102 -10.52 11.45 -27.26
C ASP A 102 -9.37 11.04 -26.32
N ALA A 103 -8.11 11.07 -26.75
CA ALA A 103 -7.00 10.89 -25.80
C ALA A 103 -6.91 12.12 -24.88
N LEU A 104 -7.37 11.98 -23.64
CA LEU A 104 -7.25 13.04 -22.64
C LEU A 104 -5.77 13.42 -22.47
N PRO A 105 -5.44 14.72 -22.37
CA PRO A 105 -4.07 15.16 -22.18
C PRO A 105 -3.50 14.56 -20.89
N ALA A 106 -2.23 14.20 -20.93
CA ALA A 106 -1.47 13.75 -19.78
C ALA A 106 -1.52 14.83 -18.67
N VAL A 107 -2.33 14.62 -17.63
CA VAL A 107 -2.37 15.49 -16.43
C VAL A 107 -1.43 14.90 -15.39
N TYR A 108 -0.19 15.36 -15.31
CA TYR A 108 0.69 14.99 -14.19
C TYR A 108 0.31 15.76 -12.93
N PRO A 109 0.23 15.12 -11.75
CA PRO A 109 0.60 13.73 -11.40
C PRO A 109 -0.54 12.69 -11.52
N ASN A 110 -1.66 13.02 -12.14
CA ASN A 110 -2.88 12.20 -12.25
C ASN A 110 -2.96 11.39 -13.56
N ASN A 111 -1.80 11.09 -14.16
CA ASN A 111 -1.72 10.30 -15.39
C ASN A 111 -2.21 8.89 -15.14
N ARG A 112 -3.07 8.35 -16.01
CA ARG A 112 -3.37 6.90 -16.03
C ARG A 112 -2.19 6.16 -16.64
N ILE A 113 -1.64 5.20 -15.90
CA ILE A 113 -0.54 4.33 -16.33
C ILE A 113 -1.07 2.90 -16.34
N GLU A 114 -1.27 2.34 -17.53
CA GLU A 114 -1.81 1.00 -17.70
C GLU A 114 -0.67 -0.02 -17.78
N LEU A 115 -0.72 -1.05 -16.93
CA LEU A 115 0.15 -2.21 -16.95
C LEU A 115 -0.64 -3.47 -17.32
N ARG A 116 0.03 -4.44 -17.94
CA ARG A 116 -0.51 -5.76 -18.26
C ARG A 116 0.50 -6.84 -17.97
N ALA A 117 0.05 -7.97 -17.42
CA ALA A 117 0.90 -9.15 -17.32
C ALA A 117 1.30 -9.67 -18.72
N PRO A 118 2.45 -10.35 -18.86
CA PRO A 118 2.90 -10.89 -20.16
C PRO A 118 1.90 -11.84 -20.84
N ASP A 119 1.12 -12.59 -20.06
CA ASP A 119 0.07 -13.52 -20.51
C ASP A 119 -1.33 -12.88 -20.55
N ASP A 120 -1.44 -11.58 -20.27
CA ASP A 120 -2.70 -10.82 -20.17
C ASP A 120 -3.71 -11.46 -19.19
N SER A 121 -3.21 -12.12 -18.14
CA SER A 121 -4.03 -12.71 -17.06
C SER A 121 -4.54 -11.68 -16.03
N ILE A 122 -3.85 -10.55 -15.90
CA ILE A 122 -4.20 -9.41 -15.04
C ILE A 122 -3.81 -8.09 -15.71
N ARG A 123 -4.59 -7.04 -15.48
CA ARG A 123 -4.34 -5.68 -15.97
C ARG A 123 -4.60 -4.69 -14.85
N ALA A 124 -3.83 -3.63 -14.78
CA ALA A 124 -4.01 -2.62 -13.74
C ALA A 124 -3.77 -1.22 -14.29
N THR A 125 -4.48 -0.25 -13.74
CA THR A 125 -4.25 1.16 -14.00
C THR A 125 -3.75 1.81 -12.71
N PHE A 126 -2.63 2.52 -12.81
CA PHE A 126 -2.03 3.28 -11.71
C PHE A 126 -2.01 4.77 -12.03
N GLN A 127 -1.69 5.57 -11.03
CA GLN A 127 -1.33 6.98 -11.20
C GLN A 127 -0.17 7.38 -10.29
N PRO A 128 0.67 8.35 -10.71
CA PRO A 128 1.75 8.85 -9.86
C PRO A 128 1.30 9.54 -8.57
N TYR A 129 0.13 10.19 -8.55
CA TYR A 129 -0.42 10.78 -7.32
C TYR A 129 -0.78 9.69 -6.30
N GLY A 130 -0.21 9.77 -5.11
CA GLY A 130 -0.34 8.77 -4.06
C GLY A 130 0.31 7.42 -4.37
N SER A 131 1.01 7.30 -5.50
CA SER A 131 1.41 6.00 -6.06
C SER A 131 0.22 5.03 -6.12
N GLY A 132 -0.95 5.53 -6.53
CA GLY A 132 -2.22 4.84 -6.34
C GLY A 132 -2.63 3.91 -7.47
N ILE A 133 -3.24 2.80 -7.11
CA ILE A 133 -4.00 1.97 -8.06
C ILE A 133 -5.41 2.57 -8.25
N THR A 134 -5.86 2.65 -9.50
CA THR A 134 -7.17 3.20 -9.86
C THR A 134 -8.14 2.11 -10.37
N GLU A 135 -7.58 1.07 -11.00
CA GLU A 135 -8.31 -0.09 -11.51
C GLU A 135 -7.43 -1.35 -11.42
N LEU A 136 -8.05 -2.50 -11.15
CA LEU A 136 -7.40 -3.81 -11.17
C LEU A 136 -8.34 -4.84 -11.76
N TRP A 137 -8.06 -5.22 -12.99
CA TRP A 137 -8.87 -6.12 -13.77
C TRP A 137 -8.36 -7.55 -13.64
N VAL A 138 -9.23 -8.45 -13.21
CA VAL A 138 -9.01 -9.91 -13.16
C VAL A 138 -10.21 -10.64 -13.76
N LYS A 139 -10.05 -11.91 -14.13
CA LYS A 139 -11.17 -12.71 -14.66
C LYS A 139 -11.98 -13.31 -13.52
N ASP A 140 -13.30 -13.33 -13.65
CA ASP A 140 -14.19 -14.16 -12.83
C ASP A 140 -14.17 -15.64 -13.26
N ARG A 141 -14.88 -16.50 -12.54
CA ARG A 141 -14.94 -17.95 -12.85
C ARG A 141 -15.58 -18.28 -14.20
N TRP A 142 -16.26 -17.30 -14.83
CA TRP A 142 -16.86 -17.44 -16.16
C TRP A 142 -15.98 -16.82 -17.25
N GLY A 143 -14.78 -16.33 -16.90
CA GLY A 143 -13.80 -15.74 -17.82
C GLY A 143 -14.04 -14.25 -18.12
N GLY A 144 -15.02 -13.61 -17.48
CA GLY A 144 -15.33 -12.19 -17.65
C GLY A 144 -14.37 -11.29 -16.88
N TRP A 145 -13.91 -10.19 -17.50
CA TRP A 145 -13.06 -9.20 -16.82
C TRP A 145 -13.86 -8.37 -15.80
N ARG A 146 -13.31 -8.25 -14.60
CA ARG A 146 -13.89 -7.53 -13.46
C ARG A 146 -12.85 -6.60 -12.84
N ASP A 147 -13.21 -5.34 -12.67
CA ASP A 147 -12.45 -4.42 -11.83
C ASP A 147 -12.81 -4.68 -10.36
N VAL A 148 -11.81 -5.08 -9.56
CA VAL A 148 -12.04 -5.54 -8.17
C VAL A 148 -11.64 -4.50 -7.12
N VAL A 149 -11.26 -3.29 -7.53
CA VAL A 149 -10.83 -2.22 -6.62
C VAL A 149 -11.69 -0.97 -6.78
N LEU A 150 -12.10 -0.36 -5.68
CA LEU A 150 -12.81 0.93 -5.70
C LEU A 150 -11.86 2.07 -6.07
N GLY A 151 -12.44 3.19 -6.50
CA GLY A 151 -11.70 4.36 -6.97
C GLY A 151 -12.65 5.39 -7.58
N PHE A 152 -12.09 6.34 -8.31
CA PHE A 152 -12.83 7.34 -9.08
C PHE A 152 -12.62 7.13 -10.59
N ASP A 153 -13.63 7.49 -11.40
CA ASP A 153 -13.46 7.58 -12.85
C ASP A 153 -12.59 8.79 -13.24
N ASN A 154 -12.71 9.90 -12.50
CA ASN A 154 -11.89 11.08 -12.69
C ASN A 154 -10.64 11.04 -11.79
N THR A 155 -9.47 10.88 -12.40
CA THR A 155 -8.18 10.79 -11.70
C THR A 155 -7.85 12.03 -10.87
N THR A 156 -8.38 13.22 -11.19
CA THR A 156 -8.15 14.42 -10.37
C THR A 156 -8.82 14.36 -9.01
N ASN A 157 -9.85 13.53 -8.84
CA ASN A 157 -10.59 13.41 -7.58
C ASN A 157 -9.74 12.87 -6.44
N TRP A 158 -8.67 12.11 -6.71
CA TRP A 158 -7.73 11.72 -5.66
C TRP A 158 -7.11 12.93 -4.95
N ALA A 159 -6.90 14.04 -5.65
CA ALA A 159 -6.34 15.26 -5.06
C ALA A 159 -7.42 16.25 -4.58
N THR A 160 -8.62 16.22 -5.17
CA THR A 160 -9.62 17.28 -4.98
C THR A 160 -10.88 16.86 -4.25
N ASP A 161 -11.14 15.56 -4.12
CA ASP A 161 -12.32 15.09 -3.41
C ASP A 161 -12.24 15.47 -1.91
N PRO A 162 -13.28 16.13 -1.36
CA PRO A 162 -13.23 16.62 0.01
C PRO A 162 -13.34 15.50 1.06
N ILE A 163 -13.90 14.33 0.71
CA ILE A 163 -13.98 13.17 1.61
C ILE A 163 -12.63 12.48 1.68
N HIS A 164 -11.93 12.41 0.55
CA HIS A 164 -10.60 11.81 0.39
C HIS A 164 -10.50 10.45 1.11
N PRO A 165 -11.20 9.42 0.60
CA PRO A 165 -11.30 8.11 1.26
C PRO A 165 -10.00 7.29 1.20
N ASN A 166 -8.88 7.81 0.68
CA ASN A 166 -7.64 7.05 0.46
C ASN A 166 -7.84 5.82 -0.46
N PHE A 167 -8.50 5.96 -1.61
CA PHE A 167 -8.70 4.83 -2.54
C PHE A 167 -7.41 4.35 -3.20
N GLY A 168 -6.80 3.27 -2.71
CA GLY A 168 -5.68 2.59 -3.37
C GLY A 168 -4.30 3.26 -3.38
N PRO A 169 -3.99 4.36 -2.65
CA PRO A 169 -2.62 4.87 -2.58
C PRO A 169 -1.71 3.98 -1.71
N ILE A 170 -0.42 4.30 -1.74
CA ILE A 170 0.48 3.98 -0.65
C ILE A 170 0.33 5.02 0.45
N VAL A 171 0.08 4.58 1.68
CA VAL A 171 -0.04 5.44 2.88
C VAL A 171 1.27 5.47 3.66
N GLY A 172 1.59 6.62 4.25
CA GLY A 172 2.87 6.89 4.90
C GLY A 172 3.08 8.39 5.22
N ARG A 173 4.18 8.80 5.85
CA ARG A 173 5.35 8.01 6.28
C ARG A 173 5.03 6.98 7.37
N TYR A 174 3.91 7.16 8.08
CA TYR A 174 3.40 6.23 9.07
C TYR A 174 1.92 5.93 8.82
N ALA A 175 1.62 4.71 8.38
CA ALA A 175 0.28 4.22 8.17
C ALA A 175 -0.48 4.10 9.51
N ASN A 176 -1.81 4.15 9.43
CA ASN A 176 -2.69 4.14 10.59
C ASN A 176 -2.42 5.31 11.57
N ARG A 177 -2.82 5.14 12.83
CA ARG A 177 -2.86 6.20 13.84
C ARG A 177 -1.55 6.31 14.63
N ILE A 178 -1.18 7.54 14.96
CA ILE A 178 -0.21 7.88 16.00
C ILE A 178 -0.95 8.64 17.11
N LYS A 179 -0.95 8.05 18.30
CA LYS A 179 -1.63 8.62 19.47
C LYS A 179 -1.13 10.03 19.78
N ASN A 180 -2.08 10.94 20.02
CA ASN A 180 -1.84 12.35 20.32
C ASN A 180 -1.03 13.11 19.24
N GLY A 181 -0.84 12.53 18.06
CA GLY A 181 0.06 13.07 17.03
C GLY A 181 1.48 13.29 17.55
N THR A 182 1.97 12.41 18.42
CA THR A 182 3.32 12.53 19.02
C THR A 182 4.00 11.19 19.16
N PHE A 183 5.33 11.21 19.07
CA PHE A 183 6.18 10.08 19.46
C PHE A 183 7.50 10.60 20.05
N ALA A 184 8.20 9.74 20.77
CA ALA A 184 9.52 10.05 21.31
C ALA A 184 10.62 9.31 20.53
N LEU A 185 11.69 10.03 20.19
CA LEU A 185 12.87 9.46 19.54
C LEU A 185 14.12 10.10 20.14
N ASN A 186 15.06 9.28 20.63
CA ASN A 186 16.32 9.74 21.23
C ASN A 186 16.16 10.80 22.34
N GLY A 187 15.08 10.70 23.12
CA GLY A 187 14.77 11.62 24.22
C GLY A 187 14.11 12.93 23.79
N GLU A 188 13.89 13.13 22.50
CA GLU A 188 13.13 14.25 21.95
C GLU A 188 11.69 13.84 21.63
N THR A 189 10.73 14.74 21.84
CA THR A 189 9.32 14.54 21.47
C THR A 189 9.05 15.24 20.15
N TYR A 190 8.54 14.48 19.18
CA TYR A 190 8.14 14.97 17.87
C TYR A 190 6.64 15.16 17.81
N HIS A 191 6.20 16.14 17.01
CA HIS A 191 4.79 16.51 16.85
C HIS A 191 4.39 16.40 15.38
N ILE A 192 3.38 15.59 15.12
CA ILE A 192 2.80 15.32 13.80
C ILE A 192 1.39 15.93 13.75
N PRO A 193 0.94 16.46 12.59
CA PRO A 193 -0.40 17.02 12.45
C PRO A 193 -1.49 16.06 12.91
N LYS A 194 -2.41 16.61 13.71
CA LYS A 194 -3.59 15.91 14.24
C LYS A 194 -4.75 15.99 13.25
N ASN A 195 -4.60 15.29 12.14
CA ASN A 195 -5.57 15.31 11.03
C ASN A 195 -6.82 14.47 11.29
N GLU A 196 -6.89 13.71 12.38
CA GLU A 196 -8.07 12.96 12.77
C GLU A 196 -8.57 13.37 14.16
N ASN A 197 -9.87 13.67 14.26
CA ASN A 197 -10.56 14.11 15.47
C ASN A 197 -9.92 15.32 16.19
N ASN A 198 -8.99 16.02 15.55
CA ASN A 198 -8.09 17.02 16.15
C ASN A 198 -7.26 16.51 17.34
N LEU A 199 -7.11 15.19 17.48
CA LEU A 199 -6.42 14.56 18.60
C LEU A 199 -5.21 13.76 18.14
N ASP A 200 -5.37 12.99 17.07
CA ASP A 200 -4.42 11.99 16.63
C ASP A 200 -3.98 12.24 15.19
N SER A 201 -2.81 11.71 14.84
CA SER A 201 -2.37 11.69 13.45
C SER A 201 -2.79 10.40 12.78
N LEU A 202 -3.23 10.46 11.53
CA LEU A 202 -3.64 9.32 10.72
C LEU A 202 -2.92 9.36 9.38
N HIS A 203 -2.36 8.22 8.96
CA HIS A 203 -1.69 8.02 7.65
C HIS A 203 -0.65 9.10 7.30
N GLY A 204 0.16 9.50 8.28
CA GLY A 204 1.26 10.44 8.07
C GLY A 204 0.89 11.92 8.11
N GLY A 205 -0.37 12.28 8.39
CA GLY A 205 -0.79 13.66 8.65
C GLY A 205 -1.63 14.29 7.54
N ASN A 206 -1.60 15.62 7.45
CA ASN A 206 -2.47 16.38 6.53
C ASN A 206 -2.15 16.12 5.04
N ILE A 207 -0.86 15.89 4.76
CA ILE A 207 -0.33 15.58 3.43
C ILE A 207 0.59 14.38 3.61
N GLY A 208 0.00 13.19 3.73
CA GLY A 208 0.72 11.93 3.74
C GLY A 208 1.19 11.51 2.35
N TYR A 209 1.66 10.27 2.25
CA TYR A 209 2.14 9.69 1.00
C TYR A 209 1.02 9.54 -0.02
N ASP A 210 -0.21 9.32 0.46
CA ASP A 210 -1.46 9.26 -0.29
C ASP A 210 -1.77 10.54 -1.06
N ARG A 211 -1.32 11.68 -0.54
CA ARG A 211 -1.55 13.03 -1.11
C ARG A 211 -0.34 13.61 -1.83
N SER A 212 0.69 12.79 -2.02
CA SER A 212 1.97 13.22 -2.55
C SER A 212 2.13 12.84 -4.02
N SER A 213 2.84 13.66 -4.78
CA SER A 213 3.20 13.34 -6.16
C SER A 213 4.47 12.49 -6.19
N TYR A 214 4.45 11.39 -6.94
CA TYR A 214 5.61 10.55 -7.17
C TYR A 214 6.18 10.78 -8.56
N THR A 215 7.51 10.73 -8.67
CA THR A 215 8.19 10.77 -9.97
C THR A 215 8.26 9.36 -10.54
N ILE A 216 8.05 9.21 -11.84
CA ILE A 216 8.24 7.92 -12.52
C ILE A 216 9.73 7.71 -12.77
N SER A 217 10.34 6.76 -12.06
CA SER A 217 11.75 6.41 -12.21
C SER A 217 11.98 5.46 -13.39
N SER A 218 11.07 4.50 -13.60
CA SER A 218 11.06 3.61 -14.76
C SER A 218 9.67 3.07 -15.05
N LEU A 219 9.40 2.76 -16.31
CA LEU A 219 8.12 2.22 -16.78
C LEU A 219 8.37 1.23 -17.91
N SER A 220 7.68 0.09 -17.87
CA SER A 220 7.57 -0.91 -18.94
C SER A 220 6.10 -1.33 -19.12
N SER A 221 5.83 -2.32 -19.96
CA SER A 221 4.47 -2.82 -20.17
C SER A 221 3.84 -3.49 -18.94
N ASN A 222 4.67 -4.01 -18.03
CA ASN A 222 4.21 -4.79 -16.88
C ASN A 222 4.85 -4.35 -15.55
N GLU A 223 5.66 -3.29 -15.55
CA GLU A 223 6.31 -2.77 -14.34
C GLU A 223 6.28 -1.23 -14.31
N LEU A 224 5.98 -0.68 -13.15
CA LEU A 224 6.08 0.74 -12.83
C LEU A 224 6.92 0.93 -11.56
N LEU A 225 7.95 1.77 -11.64
CA LEU A 225 8.74 2.21 -10.49
C LEU A 225 8.52 3.71 -10.26
N LEU A 226 8.07 4.05 -9.07
CA LEU A 226 7.79 5.40 -8.62
C LEU A 226 8.74 5.78 -7.48
N GLU A 227 9.20 7.02 -7.46
CA GLU A 227 10.04 7.59 -6.41
C GLU A 227 9.33 8.77 -5.73
N HIS A 228 9.41 8.79 -4.41
CA HIS A 228 8.96 9.90 -3.59
C HIS A 228 10.05 10.29 -2.59
N ILE A 229 10.35 11.60 -2.58
CA ILE A 229 11.27 12.20 -1.63
C ILE A 229 10.44 12.98 -0.62
N ASP A 230 10.49 12.52 0.63
CA ASP A 230 9.83 13.11 1.78
C ASP A 230 10.88 13.89 2.59
N PRO A 231 10.87 15.25 2.59
CA PRO A 231 11.92 16.06 3.19
C PRO A 231 12.06 15.91 4.71
N ASP A 232 13.23 16.27 5.24
CA ASP A 232 13.46 16.39 6.68
C ASP A 232 12.49 17.40 7.31
N GLY A 233 11.79 17.01 8.36
CA GLY A 233 10.81 17.82 9.09
C GLY A 233 9.43 17.90 8.44
N PHE A 234 9.21 17.27 7.27
CA PHE A 234 7.91 17.29 6.63
C PHE A 234 6.86 16.51 7.45
N GLN A 235 5.66 17.08 7.58
CA GLN A 235 4.64 16.65 8.55
C GLN A 235 5.16 16.49 10.00
N GLY A 236 6.34 17.03 10.35
CA GLY A 236 6.96 16.90 11.67
C GLY A 236 7.83 15.65 11.88
N PHE A 237 8.03 14.81 10.86
CA PHE A 237 8.92 13.65 10.96
C PHE A 237 10.40 14.05 10.71
N PRO A 238 11.35 13.58 11.54
CA PRO A 238 12.77 13.87 11.33
C PRO A 238 13.35 13.06 10.17
N GLY A 239 14.39 13.57 9.53
CA GLY A 239 15.10 12.90 8.46
C GLY A 239 14.35 12.96 7.12
N GLN A 240 15.10 13.16 6.05
CA GLN A 240 14.58 12.99 4.70
C GLN A 240 14.46 11.49 4.42
N VAL A 241 13.35 11.04 3.84
CA VAL A 241 13.13 9.66 3.40
C VAL A 241 13.03 9.65 1.88
N ASN A 242 13.84 8.81 1.24
CA ASN A 242 13.64 8.45 -0.17
C ASN A 242 12.93 7.10 -0.22
N THR A 243 11.76 7.07 -0.86
CA THR A 243 10.90 5.89 -0.97
C THR A 243 10.71 5.52 -2.43
N PHE A 244 10.87 4.24 -2.75
CA PHE A 244 10.54 3.65 -4.03
C PHE A 244 9.36 2.70 -3.91
N THR A 245 8.36 2.88 -4.76
CA THR A 245 7.24 1.94 -4.93
C THR A 245 7.38 1.25 -6.28
N ARG A 246 7.53 -0.08 -6.27
CA ARG A 246 7.51 -0.91 -7.47
C ARG A 246 6.20 -1.68 -7.55
N PHE A 247 5.53 -1.53 -8.68
CA PHE A 247 4.41 -2.38 -9.08
C PHE A 247 4.84 -3.27 -10.24
N THR A 248 4.61 -4.57 -10.13
CA THR A 248 4.89 -5.52 -11.21
C THR A 248 3.69 -6.44 -11.42
N LEU A 249 3.21 -6.54 -12.66
CA LEU A 249 2.26 -7.57 -13.08
C LEU A 249 3.02 -8.74 -13.70
N ALA A 250 2.85 -9.91 -13.12
CA ALA A 250 3.43 -11.17 -13.57
C ALA A 250 2.34 -12.11 -14.09
N GLU A 251 2.77 -13.19 -14.75
CA GLU A 251 1.88 -14.23 -15.26
C GLU A 251 1.02 -14.85 -14.16
N ASN A 252 -0.03 -15.58 -14.56
CA ASN A 252 -0.97 -16.26 -13.65
C ASN A 252 -1.67 -15.31 -12.68
N ALA A 253 -2.09 -14.16 -13.19
CA ALA A 253 -2.82 -13.11 -12.48
C ALA A 253 -2.15 -12.71 -11.17
N THR A 254 -0.86 -12.37 -11.24
CA THR A 254 -0.06 -12.04 -10.06
C THR A 254 0.33 -10.56 -10.08
N TRP A 255 0.09 -9.87 -8.97
CA TRP A 255 0.51 -8.49 -8.74
C TRP A 255 1.49 -8.43 -7.56
N HIS A 256 2.66 -7.86 -7.80
CA HIS A 256 3.66 -7.58 -6.78
C HIS A 256 3.68 -6.10 -6.44
N ILE A 257 3.80 -5.80 -5.14
CA ILE A 257 4.08 -4.48 -4.62
C ILE A 257 5.34 -4.59 -3.75
N GLU A 258 6.34 -3.76 -4.03
CA GLU A 258 7.55 -3.63 -3.19
C GLU A 258 7.74 -2.15 -2.81
N LEU A 259 7.88 -1.88 -1.51
CA LEU A 259 8.20 -0.55 -0.99
C LEU A 259 9.58 -0.61 -0.34
N ASN A 260 10.49 0.23 -0.81
CA ASN A 260 11.83 0.37 -0.25
C ASN A 260 12.02 1.81 0.19
N ALA A 261 12.48 2.03 1.42
CA ALA A 261 12.78 3.39 1.88
C ALA A 261 14.10 3.48 2.63
N THR A 262 14.81 4.59 2.45
CA THR A 262 16.03 4.92 3.19
C THR A 262 15.92 6.32 3.77
N ALA A 263 16.25 6.48 5.05
CA ALA A 263 16.19 7.74 5.75
C ALA A 263 17.58 8.34 5.97
N SER A 264 17.70 9.67 5.98
CA SER A 264 18.96 10.37 6.28
C SER A 264 19.25 10.48 7.79
N LYS A 265 18.24 10.27 8.63
CA LYS A 265 18.30 10.21 10.09
C LYS A 265 17.37 9.10 10.58
N GLU A 266 17.51 8.73 11.85
CA GLU A 266 16.52 7.86 12.49
C GLU A 266 15.14 8.50 12.43
N THR A 267 14.13 7.74 12.00
CA THR A 267 12.75 8.21 11.83
C THR A 267 11.79 7.03 11.83
N PRO A 268 10.56 7.17 12.34
CA PRO A 268 9.57 6.11 12.19
C PRO A 268 9.14 5.97 10.73
N ILE A 269 9.06 4.73 10.24
CA ILE A 269 8.50 4.41 8.92
C ILE A 269 7.56 3.21 9.09
N LEU A 270 6.32 3.39 8.65
CA LEU A 270 5.32 2.35 8.52
C LEU A 270 4.54 2.65 7.24
N LEU A 271 4.74 1.84 6.20
CA LEU A 271 4.08 2.02 4.91
C LEU A 271 3.12 0.87 4.66
N SER A 272 2.02 1.17 3.99
CA SER A 272 1.07 0.15 3.53
C SER A 272 0.37 0.57 2.25
N SER A 273 -0.33 -0.37 1.62
CA SER A 273 -1.19 -0.13 0.47
C SER A 273 -2.65 -0.14 0.89
N HIS A 274 -3.37 0.93 0.59
CA HIS A 274 -4.71 1.18 1.10
C HIS A 274 -5.79 0.82 0.05
N VAL A 275 -5.69 -0.39 -0.52
CA VAL A 275 -6.58 -0.86 -1.59
C VAL A 275 -7.94 -1.23 -1.04
N TYR A 276 -8.99 -0.68 -1.64
CA TYR A 276 -10.38 -0.98 -1.33
C TYR A 276 -10.90 -2.08 -2.24
N TRP A 277 -11.06 -3.29 -1.70
CA TRP A 277 -11.41 -4.49 -2.44
C TRP A 277 -12.91 -4.73 -2.49
N ASN A 278 -13.41 -5.16 -3.66
CA ASN A 278 -14.66 -5.87 -3.80
C ASN A 278 -14.54 -6.95 -4.88
N LEU A 279 -14.33 -8.20 -4.46
CA LEU A 279 -14.18 -9.34 -5.38
C LEU A 279 -15.47 -9.75 -6.12
N ALA A 280 -16.65 -9.25 -5.72
CA ALA A 280 -17.88 -9.42 -6.51
C ALA A 280 -18.01 -8.34 -7.62
N ALA A 281 -17.11 -7.35 -7.62
CA ALA A 281 -17.01 -6.29 -8.62
C ALA A 281 -18.34 -5.60 -8.95
N PHE A 282 -19.23 -5.50 -7.97
CA PHE A 282 -20.54 -4.85 -8.07
C PHE A 282 -21.50 -5.44 -9.12
N ASN A 283 -21.16 -6.57 -9.75
CA ASN A 283 -21.98 -7.15 -10.82
C ASN A 283 -23.06 -8.07 -10.24
N GLU A 284 -22.67 -9.03 -9.41
CA GLU A 284 -23.61 -9.96 -8.76
C GLU A 284 -24.04 -9.50 -7.36
N SER A 285 -23.19 -8.73 -6.68
CA SER A 285 -23.44 -8.16 -5.36
C SER A 285 -22.58 -6.91 -5.17
N ALA A 286 -23.15 -5.88 -4.56
CA ALA A 286 -22.38 -4.72 -4.11
C ALA A 286 -21.78 -4.93 -2.71
N SER A 287 -22.41 -5.72 -1.84
CA SER A 287 -21.95 -5.91 -0.46
C SER A 287 -20.80 -6.92 -0.35
N ILE A 288 -19.87 -6.68 0.59
CA ILE A 288 -18.81 -7.63 0.97
C ILE A 288 -19.21 -8.62 2.06
N LEU A 289 -20.44 -8.56 2.59
CA LEU A 289 -20.83 -9.37 3.73
C LEU A 289 -20.82 -10.89 3.44
N ASP A 290 -20.98 -11.27 2.17
CA ASP A 290 -20.88 -12.66 1.71
C ASP A 290 -19.44 -13.07 1.34
N HIS A 291 -18.48 -12.14 1.33
CA HIS A 291 -17.07 -12.48 1.12
C HIS A 291 -16.55 -13.27 2.30
N VAL A 292 -15.74 -14.27 1.99
CA VAL A 292 -15.14 -15.18 2.98
C VAL A 292 -13.68 -14.80 3.13
N LEU A 293 -13.28 -14.47 4.36
CA LEU A 293 -11.91 -14.13 4.74
C LEU A 293 -11.28 -15.30 5.49
N HIS A 294 -10.01 -15.54 5.23
CA HIS A 294 -9.19 -16.55 5.90
C HIS A 294 -7.80 -15.96 6.19
N MET A 295 -7.43 -15.90 7.46
CA MET A 295 -6.15 -15.40 7.95
C MET A 295 -5.56 -16.42 8.93
N PRO A 296 -4.97 -17.53 8.44
CA PRO A 296 -4.62 -18.68 9.28
C PRO A 296 -3.54 -18.39 10.33
N TYR A 297 -2.76 -17.31 10.16
CA TYR A 297 -1.68 -16.93 11.07
C TYR A 297 -2.08 -15.79 12.02
N ALA A 298 -3.25 -15.18 11.84
CA ALA A 298 -3.70 -14.04 12.65
C ALA A 298 -4.30 -14.54 13.97
N ASP A 299 -3.47 -14.66 15.01
CA ASP A 299 -3.84 -15.24 16.30
C ASP A 299 -4.22 -14.20 17.36
N LYS A 300 -3.93 -12.92 17.11
CA LYS A 300 -4.19 -11.78 18.00
C LYS A 300 -4.69 -10.56 17.26
N TYR A 301 -5.14 -9.56 17.99
CA TYR A 301 -5.41 -8.22 17.47
C TYR A 301 -4.94 -7.13 18.43
N VAL A 302 -4.75 -5.91 17.93
CA VAL A 302 -4.48 -4.73 18.77
C VAL A 302 -5.80 -4.25 19.37
N GLU A 303 -5.94 -4.25 20.69
CA GLU A 303 -7.12 -3.68 21.35
C GLU A 303 -7.09 -2.15 21.29
N THR A 304 -8.17 -1.54 20.79
CA THR A 304 -8.29 -0.09 20.63
C THR A 304 -9.43 0.49 21.47
N ASP A 305 -9.36 1.79 21.76
CA ASP A 305 -10.46 2.53 22.35
C ASP A 305 -11.53 2.91 21.31
N THR A 306 -12.54 3.68 21.74
CA THR A 306 -13.68 4.06 20.90
C THR A 306 -13.33 5.02 19.75
N ILE A 307 -12.13 5.60 19.77
CA ILE A 307 -11.58 6.42 18.67
C ILE A 307 -10.45 5.71 17.94
N LEU A 308 -10.33 4.39 18.12
CA LEU A 308 -9.44 3.48 17.39
C LEU A 308 -7.95 3.65 17.73
N ILE A 309 -7.64 4.19 18.92
CA ILE A 309 -6.26 4.29 19.40
C ILE A 309 -5.89 3.06 20.23
N PRO A 310 -4.70 2.46 20.04
CA PRO A 310 -4.27 1.32 20.83
C PRO A 310 -4.25 1.58 22.34
N THR A 311 -4.77 0.61 23.08
CA THR A 311 -4.84 0.64 24.55
C THR A 311 -3.71 -0.13 25.22
N GLY A 312 -2.98 -0.96 24.45
CA GLY A 312 -1.81 -1.72 24.89
C GLY A 312 -1.98 -3.26 24.88
N PRO A 313 -3.12 -3.84 25.28
CA PRO A 313 -3.33 -5.28 25.21
C PRO A 313 -3.35 -5.82 23.77
N LEU A 314 -2.85 -7.05 23.62
CA LEU A 314 -2.85 -7.84 22.39
C LEU A 314 -3.63 -9.16 22.60
N PRO A 315 -4.96 -9.09 22.80
CA PRO A 315 -5.81 -10.27 23.04
C PRO A 315 -5.78 -11.27 21.89
N SER A 316 -6.11 -12.53 22.20
CA SER A 316 -6.30 -13.57 21.19
C SER A 316 -7.60 -13.35 20.41
N VAL A 317 -7.60 -13.77 19.14
CA VAL A 317 -8.81 -13.77 18.31
C VAL A 317 -9.79 -14.91 18.65
N ASP A 318 -9.33 -15.97 19.33
CA ASP A 318 -10.11 -17.20 19.57
C ASP A 318 -11.45 -16.92 20.28
N ASN A 319 -12.53 -17.49 19.75
CA ASN A 319 -13.90 -17.27 20.24
C ASN A 319 -14.36 -15.80 20.28
N THR A 320 -13.85 -14.96 19.37
CA THR A 320 -14.25 -13.56 19.23
C THR A 320 -14.71 -13.25 17.80
N PRO A 321 -15.32 -12.08 17.54
CA PRO A 321 -15.65 -11.63 16.18
C PRO A 321 -14.41 -11.46 15.27
N TYR A 322 -13.21 -11.47 15.84
CA TYR A 322 -11.93 -11.39 15.13
C TYR A 322 -11.43 -12.76 14.63
N ASP A 323 -12.09 -13.87 14.94
CA ASP A 323 -11.59 -15.19 14.55
C ASP A 323 -11.82 -15.49 13.06
N PHE A 324 -10.79 -15.21 12.25
CA PHE A 324 -10.70 -15.57 10.83
C PHE A 324 -9.63 -16.63 10.57
N GLN A 325 -9.16 -17.36 11.60
CA GLN A 325 -8.17 -18.43 11.43
C GLN A 325 -8.71 -19.62 10.61
N THR A 326 -10.03 -19.68 10.44
CA THR A 326 -10.72 -20.56 9.48
C THR A 326 -11.53 -19.73 8.49
N PRO A 327 -11.73 -20.19 7.24
CA PRO A 327 -12.52 -19.46 6.25
C PRO A 327 -13.90 -19.08 6.78
N THR A 328 -14.13 -17.77 6.94
CA THR A 328 -15.32 -17.23 7.58
C THR A 328 -15.88 -16.06 6.77
N ALA A 329 -17.17 -16.14 6.43
CA ALA A 329 -17.89 -15.03 5.82
C ALA A 329 -18.04 -13.86 6.81
N PHE A 330 -17.88 -12.62 6.34
CA PHE A 330 -18.05 -11.44 7.19
C PHE A 330 -19.44 -11.41 7.88
N ASN A 331 -20.50 -11.83 7.18
CA ASN A 331 -21.86 -11.87 7.74
C ASN A 331 -22.01 -12.76 8.99
N LYS A 332 -21.15 -13.78 9.18
CA LYS A 332 -21.25 -14.75 10.28
C LYS A 332 -21.08 -14.07 11.63
N ASN A 333 -20.08 -13.21 11.74
CA ASN A 333 -19.72 -12.54 13.00
C ASN A 333 -20.17 -11.07 13.01
N PHE A 334 -20.71 -10.54 11.91
CA PHE A 334 -21.02 -9.12 11.76
C PHE A 334 -21.89 -8.57 12.89
N ASN A 335 -22.86 -9.33 13.40
CA ASN A 335 -23.73 -8.88 14.50
C ASN A 335 -23.00 -8.67 15.83
N ASP A 336 -21.87 -9.32 16.03
CA ASP A 336 -21.08 -9.27 17.26
C ASP A 336 -19.98 -8.20 17.20
N THR A 337 -19.97 -7.36 16.16
CA THR A 337 -18.93 -6.34 15.93
C THR A 337 -19.29 -4.94 16.42
N LEU A 338 -20.36 -4.78 17.22
CA LEU A 338 -20.72 -3.46 17.75
C LEU A 338 -19.57 -2.90 18.61
N GLY A 339 -19.03 -1.76 18.21
CA GLY A 339 -17.89 -1.12 18.87
C GLY A 339 -16.51 -1.50 18.32
N VAL A 340 -16.42 -2.52 17.46
CA VAL A 340 -15.14 -3.02 16.93
C VAL A 340 -14.46 -2.01 16.01
N CYS A 341 -15.23 -1.30 15.19
CA CYS A 341 -14.74 -0.23 14.32
C CYS A 341 -14.95 1.19 14.90
N GLY A 342 -15.02 1.30 16.23
CA GLY A 342 -15.18 2.57 16.94
C GLY A 342 -16.58 2.77 17.53
N TYR A 343 -16.80 3.94 18.14
CA TYR A 343 -18.05 4.26 18.86
C TYR A 343 -19.30 4.01 18.00
N GLU A 344 -20.22 3.16 18.49
CA GLU A 344 -21.47 2.78 17.82
C GLU A 344 -21.30 2.25 16.38
N CYS A 345 -20.09 1.81 16.02
CA CYS A 345 -19.78 1.28 14.70
C CYS A 345 -19.99 -0.23 14.65
N LYS A 346 -20.31 -0.76 13.46
CA LYS A 346 -20.44 -2.19 13.20
C LYS A 346 -19.55 -2.55 12.00
N GLY A 347 -18.90 -3.70 12.03
CA GLY A 347 -17.84 -4.10 11.09
C GLY A 347 -16.46 -4.05 11.75
N TRP A 348 -15.41 -4.15 10.94
CA TRP A 348 -14.02 -4.17 11.39
C TRP A 348 -13.28 -2.92 10.95
N ASP A 349 -12.42 -2.42 11.83
CA ASP A 349 -11.36 -1.44 11.57
C ASP A 349 -10.24 -1.77 12.56
N SER A 350 -9.54 -2.88 12.29
CA SER A 350 -8.75 -3.56 13.32
C SER A 350 -7.45 -4.12 12.77
N CYS A 351 -6.39 -4.00 13.58
CA CYS A 351 -5.06 -4.51 13.28
C CYS A 351 -4.93 -5.94 13.81
N PHE A 352 -4.93 -6.92 12.89
CA PHE A 352 -4.74 -8.33 13.18
C PHE A 352 -3.25 -8.65 13.20
N ILE A 353 -2.81 -9.35 14.24
CA ILE A 353 -1.42 -9.69 14.50
C ILE A 353 -1.17 -11.15 14.17
N MET A 354 -0.08 -11.41 13.47
CA MET A 354 0.48 -12.75 13.29
C MET A 354 1.66 -12.92 14.23
N SER A 355 1.49 -13.65 15.34
CA SER A 355 2.59 -13.90 16.29
C SER A 355 3.72 -14.75 15.68
N ASP A 356 3.38 -15.63 14.73
CA ASP A 356 4.33 -16.43 13.93
C ASP A 356 4.00 -16.25 12.43
N PRO A 357 4.40 -15.12 11.82
CA PRO A 357 4.06 -14.82 10.44
C PRO A 357 4.80 -15.79 9.49
N PRO A 358 4.19 -16.19 8.36
CA PRO A 358 4.81 -17.11 7.41
C PRO A 358 6.06 -16.53 6.72
N GLY A 359 6.29 -15.22 6.86
CA GLY A 359 7.26 -14.46 6.09
C GLY A 359 6.82 -14.33 4.62
N TYR A 360 7.73 -13.83 3.79
CA TYR A 360 7.47 -13.71 2.35
C TYR A 360 7.62 -15.07 1.64
N ASP A 361 6.59 -15.92 1.77
CA ASP A 361 6.47 -17.23 1.11
C ASP A 361 5.13 -17.32 0.38
N ILE A 362 5.17 -17.28 -0.96
CA ILE A 362 3.97 -17.33 -1.81
C ILE A 362 3.18 -18.63 -1.69
N SER A 363 3.79 -19.71 -1.18
CA SER A 363 3.10 -20.98 -0.95
C SER A 363 2.29 -21.01 0.35
N LYS A 364 2.45 -19.97 1.19
CA LYS A 364 1.81 -19.83 2.49
C LYS A 364 1.17 -18.44 2.61
N PRO A 365 0.06 -18.18 1.90
CA PRO A 365 -0.59 -16.89 1.97
C PRO A 365 -0.99 -16.54 3.41
N ALA A 366 -0.67 -15.33 3.83
CA ALA A 366 -1.06 -14.78 5.14
C ALA A 366 -2.54 -14.40 5.18
N VAL A 367 -3.09 -14.00 4.02
CA VAL A 367 -4.49 -13.62 3.85
C VAL A 367 -5.02 -14.26 2.59
N GLU A 368 -6.20 -14.86 2.68
CA GLU A 368 -7.01 -15.26 1.53
C GLU A 368 -8.41 -14.66 1.68
N MET A 369 -8.97 -14.19 0.57
CA MET A 369 -10.36 -13.72 0.53
C MET A 369 -10.99 -14.16 -0.78
N TYR A 370 -12.25 -14.58 -0.77
CA TYR A 370 -12.98 -14.86 -1.99
C TYR A 370 -14.43 -14.38 -1.95
N SER A 371 -14.99 -14.14 -3.13
CA SER A 371 -16.43 -13.94 -3.28
C SER A 371 -17.08 -15.20 -3.86
N PRO A 372 -18.02 -15.85 -3.15
CA PRO A 372 -18.79 -16.96 -3.70
C PRO A 372 -19.61 -16.56 -4.95
N LYS A 373 -19.86 -15.25 -5.15
CA LYS A 373 -20.70 -14.73 -6.25
C LYS A 373 -19.95 -14.63 -7.57
N SER A 374 -18.72 -14.14 -7.59
CA SER A 374 -17.89 -14.08 -8.80
C SER A 374 -16.96 -15.29 -8.95
N GLY A 375 -16.72 -16.01 -7.86
CA GLY A 375 -15.70 -17.06 -7.78
C GLY A 375 -14.27 -16.51 -7.75
N ILE A 376 -14.05 -15.18 -7.71
CA ILE A 376 -12.71 -14.60 -7.62
C ILE A 376 -12.16 -14.84 -6.22
N LYS A 377 -10.97 -15.42 -6.14
CA LYS A 377 -10.18 -15.60 -4.92
C LYS A 377 -8.89 -14.79 -5.00
N LEU A 378 -8.65 -13.97 -3.99
CA LEU A 378 -7.40 -13.27 -3.71
C LEU A 378 -6.59 -14.05 -2.67
N SER A 379 -5.30 -14.28 -2.93
CA SER A 379 -4.33 -14.83 -1.97
C SER A 379 -3.14 -13.88 -1.84
N VAL A 380 -2.75 -13.55 -0.61
CA VAL A 380 -1.71 -12.58 -0.32
C VAL A 380 -0.59 -13.20 0.51
N ALA A 381 0.64 -13.17 -0.02
CA ALA A 381 1.85 -13.41 0.75
C ALA A 381 2.55 -12.09 1.04
N THR A 382 3.04 -11.89 2.28
CA THR A 382 3.63 -10.63 2.71
C THR A 382 4.77 -10.84 3.71
N ASN A 383 5.73 -9.93 3.75
CA ASN A 383 6.75 -9.90 4.81
C ASN A 383 6.30 -9.14 6.08
N GLN A 384 5.07 -8.63 6.09
CA GLN A 384 4.54 -7.86 7.21
C GLN A 384 4.00 -8.75 8.32
N PRO A 385 4.10 -8.33 9.59
CA PRO A 385 3.68 -9.10 10.76
C PRO A 385 2.19 -8.92 11.12
N ALA A 386 1.50 -7.95 10.52
CA ALA A 386 0.12 -7.63 10.82
C ALA A 386 -0.65 -7.25 9.55
N VAL A 387 -1.98 -7.23 9.68
CA VAL A 387 -2.91 -6.81 8.61
C VAL A 387 -4.01 -5.96 9.23
N GLN A 388 -4.17 -4.73 8.76
CA GLN A 388 -5.38 -3.94 9.05
C GLN A 388 -6.52 -4.46 8.17
N VAL A 389 -7.67 -4.73 8.77
CA VAL A 389 -8.91 -5.03 8.06
C VAL A 389 -9.92 -3.94 8.36
N TYR A 390 -10.34 -3.21 7.33
CA TYR A 390 -11.36 -2.17 7.41
C TYR A 390 -12.53 -2.47 6.48
N THR A 391 -13.74 -2.71 7.01
CA THR A 391 -14.91 -3.11 6.22
C THR A 391 -15.82 -1.96 5.80
N CYS A 392 -15.27 -0.76 5.63
CA CYS A 392 -15.99 0.37 5.04
C CYS A 392 -17.34 0.79 5.69
N PRO A 393 -17.49 0.86 7.02
CA PRO A 393 -18.74 1.29 7.66
C PRO A 393 -19.11 2.76 7.46
N GLY A 394 -18.24 3.59 6.87
CA GLY A 394 -18.42 5.05 6.78
C GLY A 394 -18.08 5.67 5.44
N VAL A 395 -18.08 4.89 4.35
CA VAL A 395 -17.85 5.39 2.98
C VAL A 395 -19.01 6.27 2.52
N ASN A 396 -20.23 5.96 2.96
CA ASN A 396 -21.41 6.79 2.76
C ASN A 396 -21.92 7.27 4.12
N ASN A 397 -21.77 8.57 4.39
CA ASN A 397 -22.10 9.15 5.68
C ASN A 397 -22.76 10.51 5.50
N PRO A 398 -23.96 10.78 6.05
CA PRO A 398 -24.63 12.08 5.91
C PRO A 398 -23.80 13.30 6.32
N ALA A 399 -22.84 13.14 7.25
CA ALA A 399 -21.96 14.21 7.72
C ALA A 399 -20.70 14.38 6.84
N LYS A 400 -20.19 13.30 6.22
CA LYS A 400 -19.00 13.37 5.35
C LYS A 400 -19.36 13.58 3.87
N GLY A 401 -20.52 13.09 3.46
CA GLY A 401 -20.99 13.01 2.08
C GLY A 401 -20.96 11.58 1.55
N SER A 402 -21.12 11.47 0.24
CA SER A 402 -21.17 10.20 -0.50
C SER A 402 -20.28 10.30 -1.73
N ILE A 403 -19.73 9.16 -2.17
CA ILE A 403 -18.79 9.12 -3.29
C ILE A 403 -19.42 8.42 -4.49
N PRO A 404 -19.42 9.05 -5.68
CA PRO A 404 -19.86 8.41 -6.92
C PRO A 404 -19.20 7.05 -7.14
N ARG A 405 -20.02 6.05 -7.43
CA ARG A 405 -19.55 4.73 -7.85
C ARG A 405 -18.93 4.83 -9.25
N LYS A 406 -17.84 4.11 -9.52
CA LYS A 406 -17.25 4.05 -10.87
C LYS A 406 -18.27 3.55 -11.88
N GLN A 407 -18.19 4.05 -13.12
CA GLN A 407 -19.04 3.59 -14.22
C GLN A 407 -18.92 2.09 -14.46
N VAL A 408 -17.71 1.54 -14.39
CA VAL A 408 -17.44 0.10 -14.57
C VAL A 408 -18.03 -0.76 -13.45
N HIS A 409 -18.39 -0.16 -12.31
CA HIS A 409 -19.09 -0.80 -11.20
C HIS A 409 -20.60 -0.54 -11.22
N GLY A 410 -21.16 -0.08 -12.35
CA GLY A 410 -22.58 0.23 -12.48
C GLY A 410 -22.97 1.60 -11.91
N GLY A 411 -22.03 2.54 -11.79
CA GLY A 411 -22.27 3.90 -11.28
C GLY A 411 -23.08 4.83 -12.20
N LYS A 412 -23.49 4.35 -13.39
CA LYS A 412 -24.19 5.13 -14.41
C LYS A 412 -25.65 4.73 -14.50
N VAL A 413 -26.56 5.71 -14.44
CA VAL A 413 -28.01 5.52 -14.65
C VAL A 413 -28.40 6.27 -15.91
N GLY A 414 -28.74 5.54 -16.99
CA GLY A 414 -29.00 6.17 -18.28
C GLY A 414 -27.77 6.92 -18.81
N ASN A 415 -27.84 8.25 -18.93
CA ASN A 415 -26.70 9.11 -19.27
C ASN A 415 -26.08 9.81 -18.05
N ASP A 416 -26.70 9.69 -16.89
CA ASP A 416 -26.34 10.41 -15.68
C ASP A 416 -25.25 9.62 -14.92
N ILE A 417 -24.13 10.29 -14.66
CA ILE A 417 -22.99 9.77 -13.89
C ILE A 417 -23.06 10.38 -12.49
N GLY A 418 -22.92 9.53 -11.47
CA GLY A 418 -22.80 9.98 -10.07
C GLY A 418 -24.08 9.94 -9.24
N GLU A 419 -25.19 9.42 -9.77
CA GLU A 419 -26.40 9.15 -8.99
C GLU A 419 -26.27 7.92 -8.09
N VAL A 420 -25.51 6.91 -8.54
CA VAL A 420 -25.20 5.72 -7.75
C VAL A 420 -23.87 5.95 -7.04
N VAL A 421 -23.88 5.77 -5.72
CA VAL A 421 -22.72 5.98 -4.85
C VAL A 421 -22.21 4.66 -4.30
N TYR A 422 -20.98 4.65 -3.80
CA TYR A 422 -20.54 3.56 -2.92
C TYR A 422 -21.26 3.69 -1.58
N ASP A 423 -21.81 2.58 -1.09
CA ASP A 423 -22.48 2.49 0.20
C ASP A 423 -21.62 1.75 1.23
N ASN A 424 -22.04 1.79 2.49
CA ASN A 424 -21.31 1.12 3.56
C ASN A 424 -21.28 -0.40 3.37
N TYR A 425 -20.16 -1.03 3.74
CA TYR A 425 -19.94 -2.47 3.59
C TYR A 425 -19.99 -2.97 2.13
N GLU A 426 -19.68 -2.10 1.17
CA GLU A 426 -19.43 -2.47 -0.23
C GLU A 426 -17.95 -2.66 -0.56
N CYS A 427 -17.08 -2.57 0.45
CA CYS A 427 -15.65 -2.78 0.31
C CYS A 427 -15.02 -3.30 1.60
N VAL A 428 -13.83 -3.86 1.44
CA VAL A 428 -12.91 -4.15 2.52
C VAL A 428 -11.51 -3.70 2.13
N VAL A 429 -10.79 -3.06 3.05
CA VAL A 429 -9.37 -2.72 2.90
C VAL A 429 -8.55 -3.74 3.66
N LEU A 430 -7.47 -4.20 3.04
CA LEU A 430 -6.51 -5.14 3.61
C LEU A 430 -5.12 -4.50 3.53
N GLU A 431 -4.68 -3.90 4.63
CA GLU A 431 -3.40 -3.19 4.71
C GLU A 431 -2.39 -4.11 5.37
N MET A 432 -1.47 -4.70 4.61
CA MET A 432 -0.38 -5.49 5.18
C MET A 432 0.59 -4.50 5.82
N GLU A 433 0.82 -4.59 7.13
CA GLU A 433 1.61 -3.58 7.85
C GLU A 433 2.22 -4.14 9.14
N ASP A 434 2.95 -3.31 9.86
CA ASP A 434 3.37 -3.56 11.23
C ASP A 434 2.30 -3.05 12.22
N TYR A 435 2.50 -3.26 13.52
CA TYR A 435 1.50 -2.96 14.55
C TYR A 435 1.22 -1.45 14.60
N ILE A 436 -0.06 -1.09 14.59
CA ILE A 436 -0.51 0.30 14.65
C ILE A 436 -0.04 0.97 15.95
N ASP A 437 0.42 2.23 15.89
CA ASP A 437 1.02 2.97 17.02
C ASP A 437 2.17 2.23 17.76
N GLY A 438 2.78 1.21 17.17
CA GLY A 438 3.85 0.42 17.80
C GLY A 438 5.05 1.24 18.29
N ILE A 439 5.33 2.39 17.66
CA ILE A 439 6.35 3.37 18.08
C ILE A 439 6.12 3.93 19.48
N ASN A 440 4.88 3.94 19.95
CA ASN A 440 4.49 4.40 21.28
C ASN A 440 4.21 3.24 22.25
N GLN A 441 4.43 2.00 21.81
CA GLN A 441 4.14 0.78 22.57
C GLN A 441 5.41 -0.09 22.71
N PRO A 442 6.45 0.39 23.42
CA PRO A 442 7.75 -0.31 23.50
C PRO A 442 7.65 -1.72 24.09
N GLY A 443 6.61 -1.99 24.90
CA GLY A 443 6.36 -3.32 25.47
C GLY A 443 6.04 -4.41 24.44
N TRP A 444 5.69 -4.04 23.20
CA TRP A 444 5.43 -5.00 22.12
C TRP A 444 6.69 -5.48 21.40
N GLY A 445 7.86 -4.88 21.69
CA GLY A 445 9.13 -5.27 21.09
C GLY A 445 9.24 -4.98 19.58
N ARG A 446 8.41 -4.08 19.05
CA ARG A 446 8.47 -3.63 17.66
C ARG A 446 9.55 -2.58 17.49
N ASN A 447 10.32 -2.65 16.40
CA ASN A 447 11.25 -1.60 16.00
C ASN A 447 10.82 -1.00 14.66
N GLN A 448 10.05 0.07 14.74
CA GLN A 448 9.55 0.83 13.58
C GLN A 448 10.42 2.07 13.27
N ILE A 449 11.60 2.20 13.89
CA ILE A 449 12.55 3.28 13.62
C ILE A 449 13.60 2.83 12.60
N TYR A 450 13.68 3.54 11.48
CA TYR A 450 14.57 3.26 10.35
C TYR A 450 15.54 4.41 10.14
N GLY A 451 16.64 4.18 9.42
CA GLY A 451 17.73 5.15 9.32
C GLY A 451 18.69 4.84 8.17
N PRO A 452 19.82 5.56 8.08
CA PRO A 452 20.83 5.36 7.02
C PRO A 452 21.34 3.92 6.93
N ASP A 453 21.49 3.27 8.09
CA ASP A 453 22.05 1.93 8.23
C ASP A 453 20.99 0.82 8.33
N ARG A 454 19.69 1.18 8.36
CA ARG A 454 18.57 0.25 8.45
C ARG A 454 17.48 0.66 7.43
N PRO A 455 17.57 0.19 6.19
CA PRO A 455 16.54 0.44 5.19
C PRO A 455 15.21 -0.20 5.58
N TYR A 456 14.11 0.42 5.17
CA TYR A 456 12.77 -0.13 5.24
C TYR A 456 12.51 -1.00 4.02
N LEU A 457 11.93 -2.19 4.23
CA LEU A 457 11.50 -3.10 3.17
C LEU A 457 10.12 -3.65 3.49
N TRP A 458 9.19 -3.43 2.57
CA TRP A 458 7.85 -4.00 2.60
C TRP A 458 7.59 -4.68 1.28
N LYS A 459 7.01 -5.88 1.31
CA LYS A 459 6.75 -6.67 0.11
C LYS A 459 5.48 -7.49 0.29
N SER A 460 4.60 -7.38 -0.70
CA SER A 460 3.38 -8.19 -0.78
C SER A 460 3.16 -8.71 -2.20
N THR A 461 2.55 -9.88 -2.32
CA THR A 461 2.20 -10.51 -3.59
C THR A 461 0.75 -10.97 -3.53
N TYR A 462 -0.03 -10.47 -4.47
CA TYR A 462 -1.47 -10.69 -4.61
C TYR A 462 -1.67 -11.61 -5.81
N THR A 463 -2.15 -12.83 -5.58
CA THR A 463 -2.43 -13.81 -6.64
C THR A 463 -3.93 -14.01 -6.75
N PHE A 464 -4.46 -13.96 -7.96
CA PHE A 464 -5.88 -14.17 -8.22
C PHE A 464 -6.12 -15.54 -8.84
N SER A 465 -7.12 -16.24 -8.33
CA SER A 465 -7.53 -17.57 -8.77
C SER A 465 -9.05 -17.71 -8.67
N HIS A 466 -9.57 -18.90 -8.96
CA HIS A 466 -11.00 -19.17 -9.01
C HIS A 466 -11.44 -20.23 -8.01
N VAL A 467 -12.65 -20.05 -7.48
CA VAL A 467 -13.33 -21.03 -6.61
C VAL A 467 -14.80 -21.21 -7.01
N ASP A 468 -15.34 -22.38 -6.69
CA ASP A 468 -16.78 -22.65 -6.77
C ASP A 468 -17.57 -21.93 -5.66
N GLU A 469 -18.90 -22.09 -5.62
CA GLU A 469 -19.73 -21.45 -4.59
C GLU A 469 -19.46 -21.96 -3.17
N GLN A 470 -18.78 -23.10 -3.02
CA GLN A 470 -18.39 -23.66 -1.73
C GLN A 470 -16.95 -23.29 -1.33
N GLY A 471 -16.23 -22.55 -2.18
CA GLY A 471 -14.84 -22.15 -1.93
C GLY A 471 -13.80 -23.19 -2.36
N ASN A 472 -14.18 -24.26 -3.08
CA ASN A 472 -13.22 -25.22 -3.60
C ASN A 472 -12.52 -24.66 -4.84
N PRO A 473 -11.21 -24.90 -5.03
CA PRO A 473 -10.48 -24.47 -6.23
C PRO A 473 -11.11 -25.02 -7.52
N MET A 474 -11.11 -24.20 -8.59
CA MET A 474 -11.60 -24.56 -9.93
C MET A 474 -10.48 -24.74 -10.95
#